data_AF-A0A139DQ30-F1
#
_entry.id   AF-A0A139DQ30-F1
#
_cell.length_a   1.000
_cell.length_b   1.000
_cell.length_c   1.000
_cell.angle_alpha   90.00
_cell.angle_beta   90.00
_cell.angle_gamma   90.00
#
_symmetry.space_group_name_H-M   'P 1'
#
loop_
_entity.id
_entity.type
_entity.pdbx_description
1 polymer ?
#
loop_
_entity_poly.entity_id
_entity_poly.type
_entity_poly.pdbx_seq_one_letter_code
_entity_poly.pdbx_strand_id
1 'polypeptide(L)'
;MVAAQQTTNAQRQEPLSLFNARARYFMIRSKLQEYEQYMNAVKQYDHPGVLDLATWYANLIVMSEALLPTFSKKNNKALNTKHLRGLSNLELLTHDFQKTLYDCYNDLTQVG
;
A
#
# COMPACT_ATOMS: atom_id res chain seq x y z
N MET A 1 -44.06 0.06 12.89
CA MET A 1 -42.75 0.31 13.51
C MET A 1 -41.70 -0.20 12.55
N VAL A 2 -40.90 0.71 11.98
CA VAL A 2 -39.92 0.42 10.93
C VAL A 2 -38.58 0.17 11.62
N ALA A 3 -38.04 -1.05 11.53
CA ALA A 3 -36.67 -1.33 11.93
C ALA A 3 -35.79 -1.29 10.68
N ALA A 4 -35.00 -0.22 10.58
CA ALA A 4 -34.04 0.02 9.53
C ALA A 4 -32.83 -0.92 9.62
N GLN A 5 -32.31 -1.19 8.43
CA GLN A 5 -31.13 -1.98 8.06
C GLN A 5 -29.89 -1.73 8.93
N GLN A 6 -29.17 -2.80 9.25
CA GLN A 6 -27.73 -2.76 9.50
C GLN A 6 -27.03 -3.56 8.40
N THR A 7 -26.81 -2.92 7.26
CA THR A 7 -25.83 -3.37 6.27
C THR A 7 -24.43 -3.13 6.84
N THR A 8 -23.82 -4.20 7.33
CA THR A 8 -22.37 -4.22 7.59
C THR A 8 -21.64 -4.05 6.27
N ASN A 9 -21.27 -2.81 5.92
CA ASN A 9 -20.28 -2.50 4.90
C ASN A 9 -18.89 -2.91 5.44
N ALA A 10 -18.66 -4.22 5.57
CA ALA A 10 -17.31 -4.72 5.41
C ALA A 10 -16.93 -4.41 3.97
N GLN A 11 -16.06 -3.42 3.75
CA GLN A 11 -15.47 -3.15 2.45
C GLN A 11 -14.75 -4.43 2.00
N ARG A 12 -15.48 -5.35 1.35
CA ARG A 12 -14.91 -6.52 0.73
C ARG A 12 -14.06 -5.99 -0.42
N GLN A 13 -12.75 -5.88 -0.18
CA GLN A 13 -11.82 -5.67 -1.28
C GLN A 13 -12.06 -6.78 -2.30
N GLU A 14 -12.37 -6.39 -3.54
CA GLU A 14 -12.54 -7.36 -4.62
C GLU A 14 -11.29 -8.23 -4.73
N PRO A 15 -11.44 -9.55 -4.92
CA PRO A 15 -10.31 -10.45 -5.12
C PRO A 15 -9.43 -9.98 -6.28
N LEU A 16 -8.11 -10.05 -6.10
CA LEU A 16 -7.17 -9.70 -7.16
C LEU A 16 -7.35 -10.63 -8.35
N SER A 17 -7.64 -10.05 -9.51
CA SER A 17 -7.90 -10.74 -10.78
C SER A 17 -7.13 -10.08 -11.91
N LEU A 18 -6.98 -10.77 -13.04
CA LEU A 18 -6.34 -10.20 -14.23
C LEU A 18 -7.02 -8.92 -14.73
N PHE A 19 -8.33 -8.78 -14.46
CA PHE A 19 -9.11 -7.63 -14.89
C PHE A 19 -8.87 -6.39 -14.02
N ASN A 20 -8.66 -6.56 -12.71
CA ASN A 20 -8.44 -5.45 -11.78
C ASN A 20 -6.97 -5.24 -11.38
N ALA A 21 -6.06 -6.17 -11.71
CA ALA A 21 -4.66 -6.12 -11.29
C ALA A 21 -3.93 -4.83 -11.67
N ARG A 22 -4.19 -4.31 -12.87
CA ARG A 22 -3.63 -3.02 -13.31
C ARG A 22 -4.10 -1.88 -12.41
N ALA A 23 -5.41 -1.78 -12.19
CA ALA A 23 -5.99 -0.74 -11.35
C ALA A 23 -5.45 -0.85 -9.91
N ARG A 24 -5.37 -2.07 -9.36
CA ARG A 24 -4.79 -2.34 -8.04
C ARG A 24 -3.33 -1.90 -7.94
N TYR A 25 -2.51 -2.20 -8.96
CA TYR A 25 -1.12 -1.76 -9.00
C TYR A 25 -0.99 -0.23 -8.94
N PHE A 26 -1.75 0.51 -9.75
CA PHE A 26 -1.70 1.98 -9.73
C PHE A 26 -2.28 2.57 -8.45
N MET A 27 -3.29 1.95 -7.86
CA MET A 27 -3.82 2.31 -6.54
C MET A 27 -2.73 2.15 -5.46
N ILE A 28 -1.99 1.04 -5.46
CA ILE A 28 -0.88 0.81 -4.53
C ILE A 28 0.21 1.87 -4.71
N ARG A 29 0.59 2.21 -5.95
CA ARG A 29 1.55 3.29 -6.19
C ARG A 29 1.06 4.64 -5.66
N SER A 30 -0.21 4.98 -5.85
CA SER A 30 -0.79 6.21 -5.30
C SER A 30 -0.64 6.24 -3.77
N LYS A 31 -0.96 5.14 -3.10
CA LYS A 31 -0.78 5.02 -1.64
C LYS A 31 0.69 5.17 -1.22
N LEU A 32 1.62 4.57 -1.93
CA LEU A 32 3.05 4.73 -1.64
C LEU A 32 3.48 6.20 -1.76
N GLN A 33 2.97 6.93 -2.76
CA GLN A 33 3.21 8.38 -2.87
C GLN A 33 2.60 9.16 -1.71
N GLU A 34 1.42 8.79 -1.23
CA GLU A 34 0.83 9.38 -0.03
C GLU A 34 1.70 9.12 1.21
N TYR A 35 2.21 7.88 1.37
CA TYR A 35 3.10 7.51 2.48
C TYR A 35 4.40 8.29 2.51
N GLU A 36 4.88 8.77 1.36
CA GLU A 36 6.06 9.64 1.28
C GLU A 36 5.91 10.88 2.17
N GLN A 37 4.72 11.48 2.20
CA GLN A 37 4.44 12.67 3.00
C GLN A 37 4.56 12.37 4.50
N TYR A 38 3.96 11.26 4.94
CA TYR A 38 4.05 10.80 6.33
C TYR A 38 5.48 10.42 6.71
N MET A 39 6.20 9.72 5.83
CA MET A 39 7.61 9.40 6.07
C MET A 39 8.48 10.65 6.18
N ASN A 40 8.23 11.68 5.38
CA ASN A 40 8.98 12.93 5.47
C ASN A 40 8.70 13.69 6.76
N ALA A 41 7.49 13.58 7.31
CA ALA A 41 7.19 14.13 8.63
C ALA A 41 7.89 13.32 9.75
N VAL A 42 7.83 11.98 9.70
CA VAL A 42 8.46 11.09 10.68
C VAL A 42 9.99 11.18 10.66
N LYS A 43 10.60 11.42 9.50
CA LYS A 43 12.06 11.60 9.32
C LYS A 43 12.65 12.79 10.09
N GLN A 44 11.82 13.74 10.51
CA GLN A 44 12.28 14.90 11.28
C GLN A 44 12.60 14.54 12.74
N TYR A 45 12.14 13.39 13.21
CA TYR A 45 12.36 12.90 14.56
C TYR A 45 13.57 11.96 14.58
N ASP A 46 14.49 12.18 15.52
CA ASP A 46 15.68 11.34 15.70
C ASP A 46 15.35 10.12 16.56
N HIS A 47 14.72 9.11 15.94
CA HIS A 47 14.34 7.86 16.60
C HIS A 47 14.83 6.66 15.77
N PRO A 48 15.45 5.62 16.39
CA PRO A 48 16.06 4.51 15.66
C PRO A 48 15.07 3.76 14.74
N GLY A 49 13.80 3.64 15.16
CA GLY A 49 12.74 3.02 14.34
C GLY A 49 12.40 3.79 13.05
N VAL A 50 12.77 5.06 12.93
CA VAL A 50 12.55 5.87 11.72
C VAL A 50 13.43 5.40 10.56
N LEU A 51 14.65 4.98 10.85
CA LEU A 51 15.56 4.44 9.85
C LEU A 51 15.01 3.13 9.27
N ASP A 52 14.52 2.23 10.13
CA ASP A 52 13.91 0.96 9.71
C ASP A 52 12.68 1.20 8.83
N LEU A 53 11.82 2.15 9.21
CA LEU A 53 10.67 2.56 8.40
C LEU A 53 11.08 3.14 7.05
N ALA A 54 12.13 3.96 7.00
CA ALA A 54 12.66 4.51 5.76
C ALA A 54 13.22 3.41 4.84
N THR A 55 13.92 2.41 5.40
CA THR A 55 14.40 1.25 4.65
C THR A 55 13.26 0.40 4.12
N TRP A 56 12.23 0.15 4.94
CA TRP A 56 11.05 -0.59 4.48
C TRP A 56 10.32 0.16 3.36
N TYR A 57 10.12 1.47 3.52
CA TYR A 57 9.54 2.31 2.46
C TYR A 57 10.35 2.24 1.16
N ALA A 58 11.68 2.37 1.24
CA ALA A 58 12.55 2.27 0.06
C ALA A 58 12.41 0.91 -0.64
N ASN A 59 12.33 -0.18 0.13
CA ASN A 59 12.11 -1.52 -0.43
C ASN A 59 10.76 -1.63 -1.15
N LEU A 60 9.68 -1.05 -0.59
CA LEU A 60 8.36 -1.01 -1.25
C LEU A 60 8.40 -0.24 -2.57
N ILE A 61 9.11 0.89 -2.61
CA ILE A 61 9.30 1.67 -3.84
C ILE A 61 10.02 0.84 -4.90
N VAL A 62 11.17 0.24 -4.56
CA VAL A 62 11.94 -0.61 -5.48
C VAL A 62 11.10 -1.78 -6.01
N MET A 63 10.36 -2.46 -5.13
CA MET A 63 9.46 -3.55 -5.53
C MET A 63 8.34 -3.06 -6.46
N SER A 64 7.77 -1.88 -6.20
CA SER A 64 6.75 -1.28 -7.07
C SER A 64 7.33 -0.95 -8.45
N GLU A 65 8.53 -0.38 -8.52
CA GLU A 65 9.20 -0.02 -9.76
C GLU A 65 9.56 -1.24 -10.60
N ALA A 66 10.01 -2.33 -9.98
CA ALA A 66 10.27 -3.60 -10.66
C ALA A 66 9.02 -4.17 -11.35
N LEU A 67 7.82 -3.89 -10.83
CA LEU A 67 6.55 -4.32 -11.42
C LEU A 67 6.02 -3.35 -12.48
N LEU A 68 6.52 -2.11 -12.56
CA LEU A 68 6.05 -1.09 -13.50
C LEU A 68 6.07 -1.52 -14.98
N PRO A 69 7.14 -2.15 -15.51
CA PRO A 69 7.17 -2.57 -16.92
C PRO A 69 6.09 -3.59 -17.26
N THR A 70 5.64 -4.34 -16.25
CA THR A 70 4.62 -5.39 -16.38
C THR A 70 3.21 -4.80 -16.42
N PHE A 71 2.91 -3.82 -15.55
CA PHE A 71 1.56 -3.25 -15.42
C PHE A 71 1.33 -1.97 -16.26
N SER A 72 2.38 -1.34 -16.78
CA SER A 72 2.27 -0.17 -17.66
C SER A 72 1.74 -0.51 -19.07
N LYS A 73 2.03 -1.72 -19.57
CA LYS A 73 1.60 -2.18 -20.91
C LYS A 73 0.08 -2.26 -20.97
N LYS A 74 -0.56 -1.66 -22.00
CA LYS A 74 -2.03 -1.70 -22.21
C LYS A 74 -2.60 -3.11 -22.46
N ASN A 75 -1.74 -4.08 -22.76
CA ASN A 75 -2.17 -5.43 -23.11
C ASN A 75 -2.11 -6.37 -21.90
N ASN A 76 -3.26 -6.67 -21.31
CA ASN A 76 -3.38 -7.59 -20.16
C ASN A 76 -2.99 -9.05 -20.48
N LYS A 77 -2.85 -9.40 -21.77
CA LYS A 77 -2.46 -10.76 -22.21
C LYS A 77 -1.05 -11.19 -21.75
N ALA A 78 -0.22 -10.26 -21.28
CA ALA A 78 1.12 -10.54 -20.76
C ALA A 78 1.16 -10.79 -19.24
N LEU A 79 0.03 -10.63 -18.52
CA LEU A 79 -0.04 -10.90 -17.09
C LEU A 79 -0.18 -12.39 -16.83
N ASN A 80 0.67 -12.93 -15.96
CA ASN A 80 0.63 -14.32 -15.51
C ASN A 80 0.33 -14.37 -14.01
N THR A 81 0.12 -15.58 -13.50
CA THR A 81 -0.16 -15.83 -12.08
C THR A 81 0.99 -15.42 -11.15
N LYS A 82 2.24 -15.45 -11.62
CA LYS A 82 3.40 -14.97 -10.83
C LYS A 82 3.33 -13.45 -10.62
N HIS A 83 2.95 -12.69 -11.64
CA HIS A 83 2.76 -11.24 -11.54
C HIS A 83 1.61 -10.88 -10.59
N LEU A 84 0.50 -11.64 -10.64
CA LEU A 84 -0.60 -11.47 -9.69
C LEU A 84 -0.17 -11.76 -8.25
N ARG A 85 0.61 -12.83 -8.03
CA ARG A 85 1.15 -13.13 -6.70
C ARG A 85 2.10 -12.05 -6.20
N GLY A 86 2.98 -11.56 -7.08
CA GLY A 86 3.89 -10.45 -6.74
C GLY A 86 3.13 -9.18 -6.36
N LEU A 87 2.07 -8.85 -7.10
CA LEU A 87 1.20 -7.73 -6.80
C LEU A 87 0.42 -7.93 -5.48
N SER A 88 -0.11 -9.13 -5.23
CA SER A 88 -0.79 -9.45 -3.98
C SER A 88 0.16 -9.33 -2.78
N ASN A 89 1.41 -9.76 -2.92
CA ASN A 89 2.41 -9.64 -1.87
C ASN A 89 2.76 -8.17 -1.62
N LEU A 90 2.96 -7.39 -2.69
CA LEU A 90 3.21 -5.95 -2.58
C LEU A 90 2.03 -5.24 -1.89
N GLU A 91 0.81 -5.63 -2.20
CA GLU A 91 -0.39 -5.09 -1.55
C GLU A 91 -0.43 -5.35 -0.05
N LEU A 92 -0.16 -6.59 0.37
CA LEU A 92 -0.10 -6.96 1.79
C LEU A 92 0.99 -6.17 2.52
N LEU A 93 2.21 -6.14 1.96
CA LEU A 93 3.32 -5.40 2.55
C LEU A 93 3.03 -3.89 2.64
N THR A 94 2.36 -3.33 1.64
CA THR A 94 1.95 -1.92 1.63
C THR A 94 0.94 -1.64 2.74
N HIS A 95 -0.02 -2.55 2.96
CA HIS A 95 -1.01 -2.44 4.03
C HIS A 95 -0.37 -2.56 5.42
N ASP A 96 0.54 -3.50 5.62
CA ASP A 96 1.23 -3.68 6.90
C ASP A 96 2.15 -2.49 7.21
N PHE A 97 2.83 -1.97 6.19
CA PHE A 97 3.62 -0.74 6.30
C PHE A 97 2.74 0.46 6.66
N GLN A 98 1.56 0.61 6.03
CA GLN A 98 0.62 1.69 6.36
C GLN A 98 0.29 1.72 7.85
N LYS A 99 -0.06 0.56 8.41
CA LYS A 99 -0.41 0.45 9.83
C LYS A 99 0.76 0.92 10.70
N THR A 100 1.94 0.37 10.46
CA THR A 100 3.15 0.69 11.24
C THR A 100 3.54 2.16 11.12
N LEU A 101 3.46 2.73 9.91
CA LEU A 101 3.75 4.13 9.64
C LEU A 101 2.79 5.06 10.37
N TYR A 102 1.50 4.75 10.37
CA TYR A 102 0.49 5.58 11.02
C TYR A 102 0.57 5.49 12.53
N ASP A 103 0.81 4.30 13.09
CA ASP A 103 1.05 4.11 14.51
C ASP A 103 2.27 4.97 14.94
N CYS A 104 3.39 4.86 14.22
CA CYS A 104 4.59 5.66 14.48
C CYS A 104 4.37 7.17 14.30
N TYR A 105 3.66 7.58 13.25
CA TYR A 105 3.34 8.99 13.01
C TYR A 105 2.51 9.57 14.15
N ASN A 106 1.48 8.86 14.61
CA ASN A 106 0.64 9.31 15.71
C ASN A 106 1.44 9.41 17.02
N ASP A 107 2.26 8.40 17.32
CA ASP A 107 3.09 8.39 18.53
C ASP A 107 4.09 9.56 18.56
N LEU A 108 4.71 9.89 17.42
CA LEU A 108 5.71 10.97 17.37
C LEU A 108 5.08 12.36 17.30
N THR A 109 3.89 12.49 16.68
CA THR A 109 3.23 13.80 16.50
C THR A 109 2.26 14.18 17.62
N GLN A 110 1.73 13.22 18.39
CA GLN A 110 0.87 13.52 19.55
C GLN A 110 1.64 13.66 20.86
N VAL A 111 2.90 13.22 20.91
CA VAL A 111 3.77 13.35 22.09
C VAL A 111 4.67 14.61 21.98
N GLY A 112 4.66 15.28 20.83
CA GLY A 112 5.40 16.53 20.55
C GLY A 112 4.67 17.80 20.96
#